data_AF-A0A3D3F6J5-F1
#
_entry.id   AF-A0A3D3F6J5-F1
#
_cell.length_a   1.000
_cell.length_b   1.000
_cell.length_c   1.000
_cell.angle_alpha   90.00
_cell.angle_beta   90.00
_cell.angle_gamma   90.00
#
_symmetry.space_group_name_H-M   'P 1'
#
loop_
_entity.id
_entity.type
_entity.pdbx_description
1 polymer ?
#
loop_
_entity_poly.entity_id
_entity_poly.type
_entity_poly.pdbx_seq_one_letter_code
_entity_poly.pdbx_strand_id
1 'polypeptide(L)'
;KEELTVERFLAPLRPFGVDDPEYAKHLSLDFLERTTRKTRLMEGAKELLDYLKPRYRMHILSNGFSEIQYKKINNSGLARYFDKIILSEEAGINKPHPDMFTYALKNTNSRR
;
A
#
# COMPACT_ATOMS: atom_id res chain seq x y z
N LYS A 1 9.77 -3.77 -9.99
CA LYS A 1 9.13 -4.21 -8.73
C LYS A 1 10.04 -5.14 -7.96
N GLU A 2 10.38 -6.29 -8.54
CA GLU A 2 11.24 -7.30 -7.91
C GLU A 2 12.62 -6.75 -7.53
N GLU A 3 13.26 -6.01 -8.43
CA GLU A 3 14.55 -5.34 -8.17
C GLU A 3 14.49 -4.36 -6.98
N LEU A 4 13.47 -3.50 -6.91
CA LEU A 4 13.24 -2.60 -5.76
C LEU A 4 12.98 -3.37 -4.46
N THR A 5 12.29 -4.49 -4.55
CA THR A 5 11.96 -5.34 -3.39
C THR A 5 13.21 -6.02 -2.84
N VAL A 6 14.12 -6.48 -3.70
CA VAL A 6 15.38 -7.10 -3.29
C VAL A 6 16.36 -6.04 -2.77
N GLU A 7 16.59 -4.98 -3.52
CA GLU A 7 17.61 -3.98 -3.19
C GLU A 7 17.31 -3.24 -1.87
N ARG A 8 16.02 -3.02 -1.55
CA ARG A 8 15.61 -2.42 -0.25
C ARG A 8 16.01 -3.26 0.96
N PHE A 9 16.18 -4.56 0.79
CA PHE A 9 16.58 -5.48 1.86
C PHE A 9 18.06 -5.82 1.77
N LEU A 10 18.63 -5.87 0.56
CA LEU A 10 20.04 -6.14 0.36
C LEU A 10 20.93 -4.96 0.78
N ALA A 11 20.57 -3.73 0.42
CA ALA A 11 21.40 -2.55 0.73
C ALA A 11 21.67 -2.37 2.24
N PRO A 12 20.69 -2.55 3.15
CA PRO A 12 20.94 -2.51 4.59
C PRO A 12 21.75 -3.70 5.13
N LEU A 13 21.81 -4.83 4.41
CA LEU A 13 22.53 -6.03 4.82
C LEU A 13 24.02 -6.00 4.42
N ARG A 14 24.37 -5.32 3.32
CA ARG A 14 25.75 -5.22 2.82
C ARG A 14 26.76 -4.70 3.88
N PRO A 15 26.46 -3.66 4.69
CA PRO A 15 27.37 -3.21 5.75
C PRO A 15 27.67 -4.27 6.83
N PHE A 16 26.84 -5.30 6.95
CA PHE A 16 27.03 -6.42 7.87
C PHE A 16 27.70 -7.63 7.21
N GLY A 17 28.20 -7.48 5.98
CA GLY A 17 28.90 -8.53 5.23
C GLY A 17 27.98 -9.52 4.51
N VAL A 18 26.69 -9.21 4.36
CA VAL A 18 25.73 -10.05 3.63
C VAL A 18 25.41 -9.40 2.28
N ASP A 19 25.92 -10.00 1.19
CA ASP A 19 25.66 -9.58 -0.20
C ASP A 19 25.06 -10.74 -1.02
N ASP A 20 23.96 -11.30 -0.51
CA ASP A 20 23.22 -12.41 -1.12
C ASP A 20 21.81 -11.92 -1.56
N PRO A 21 21.60 -11.71 -2.89
CA PRO A 21 20.31 -11.30 -3.41
C PRO A 21 19.17 -12.28 -3.18
N GLU A 22 19.44 -13.60 -3.18
CA GLU A 22 18.41 -14.62 -2.95
C GLU A 22 17.99 -14.65 -1.48
N TYR A 23 18.95 -14.51 -0.56
CA TYR A 23 18.64 -14.31 0.85
C TYR A 23 17.81 -13.04 1.08
N ALA A 24 18.20 -11.91 0.49
CA ALA A 24 17.44 -10.67 0.58
C ALA A 24 16.02 -10.78 0.00
N LYS A 25 15.86 -11.55 -1.09
CA LYS A 25 14.55 -11.86 -1.67
C LYS A 25 13.67 -12.65 -0.69
N HIS A 26 14.18 -13.72 -0.10
CA HIS A 26 13.45 -14.50 0.90
C HIS A 26 13.07 -13.67 2.13
N LEU A 27 14.00 -12.85 2.64
CA LEU A 27 13.74 -11.94 3.75
C LEU A 27 12.63 -10.95 3.41
N SER A 28 12.63 -10.41 2.19
CA SER A 28 11.61 -9.48 1.73
C SER A 28 10.23 -10.13 1.64
N LEU A 29 10.14 -11.35 1.10
CA LEU A 29 8.89 -12.10 1.02
C LEU A 29 8.31 -12.39 2.42
N ASP A 30 9.14 -12.87 3.34
CA ASP A 30 8.74 -13.13 4.73
C ASP A 30 8.31 -11.84 5.45
N PHE A 31 9.05 -10.74 5.28
CA PHE A 31 8.68 -9.43 5.81
C PHE A 31 7.30 -8.97 5.29
N LEU A 32 7.10 -9.01 3.97
CA LEU A 32 5.86 -8.58 3.34
C LEU A 32 4.69 -9.43 3.82
N GLU A 33 4.84 -10.75 3.89
CA GLU A 33 3.83 -11.64 4.42
C GLU A 33 3.47 -11.29 5.87
N ARG A 34 4.45 -11.16 6.76
CA ARG A 34 4.23 -10.84 8.17
C ARG A 34 3.54 -9.49 8.36
N THR A 35 3.90 -8.48 7.57
CA THR A 35 3.29 -7.16 7.69
C THR A 35 1.83 -7.13 7.25
N THR A 36 1.39 -8.01 6.35
CA THR A 36 -0.04 -8.10 5.99
C THR A 36 -0.93 -8.62 7.12
N ARG A 37 -0.35 -9.35 8.08
CA ARG A 37 -1.05 -9.89 9.25
C ARG A 37 -1.15 -8.89 10.42
N LYS A 38 -0.49 -7.73 10.32
CA LYS A 38 -0.55 -6.68 11.34
C LYS A 38 -1.80 -5.85 11.13
N THR A 39 -2.73 -5.91 12.08
CA THR A 39 -4.06 -5.27 11.99
C THR A 39 -4.21 -4.03 12.87
N ARG A 40 -3.13 -3.60 13.55
CA ARG A 40 -3.16 -2.41 14.41
C ARG A 40 -3.46 -1.18 13.57
N LEU A 41 -4.54 -0.49 13.91
CA LEU A 41 -4.95 0.77 13.31
C LEU A 41 -4.44 1.96 14.13
N MET A 42 -4.44 3.13 13.51
CA MET A 42 -4.32 4.38 14.26
C MET A 42 -5.55 4.53 15.17
N GLU A 43 -5.33 5.08 16.37
CA GLU A 43 -6.41 5.38 17.31
C GLU A 43 -7.46 6.30 16.65
N GLY A 44 -8.75 6.01 16.88
CA GLY A 44 -9.86 6.74 16.26
C GLY A 44 -10.10 6.49 14.77
N ALA A 45 -9.28 5.67 14.08
CA ALA A 45 -9.41 5.48 12.63
C ALA A 45 -10.79 4.94 12.21
N LYS A 46 -11.32 3.95 12.93
CA LYS A 46 -12.65 3.38 12.63
C LYS A 46 -13.77 4.36 12.92
N GLU A 47 -13.71 5.05 14.06
CA GLU A 47 -14.70 6.05 14.46
C GLU A 47 -14.81 7.18 13.44
N LEU A 48 -13.66 7.68 12.96
CA LEU A 48 -13.62 8.67 11.88
C LEU A 48 -14.22 8.11 10.59
N LEU A 49 -13.87 6.90 10.20
CA LEU A 49 -14.39 6.30 8.96
C LEU A 49 -15.89 5.99 9.04
N ASP A 50 -16.40 5.54 10.19
CA ASP A 50 -17.83 5.36 10.45
C ASP A 50 -18.57 6.71 10.36
N TYR A 51 -18.00 7.78 10.91
CA TYR A 51 -18.55 9.12 10.79
C TYR A 51 -18.58 9.63 9.33
N LEU A 52 -17.52 9.38 8.55
CA LEU A 52 -17.40 9.87 7.18
C LEU A 52 -18.18 9.05 6.15
N LYS A 53 -18.32 7.72 6.33
CA LYS A 53 -18.94 6.83 5.34
C LYS A 53 -20.34 7.23 4.86
N PRO A 54 -21.29 7.69 5.70
CA PRO A 54 -22.59 8.14 5.21
C PRO A 54 -22.55 9.51 4.50
N ARG A 55 -21.44 10.25 4.59
CA ARG A 55 -21.32 11.64 4.11
C ARG A 55 -20.45 11.77 2.86
N TYR A 56 -19.49 10.86 2.67
CA TYR A 56 -18.49 10.95 1.62
C TYR A 56 -18.28 9.61 0.92
N ARG A 57 -18.05 9.68 -0.40
CA ARG A 57 -17.40 8.58 -1.13
C ARG A 57 -15.93 8.59 -0.76
N MET A 58 -15.46 7.49 -0.20
CA MET A 58 -14.08 7.36 0.26
C MET A 58 -13.33 6.38 -0.61
N HIS A 59 -12.10 6.74 -0.97
CA HIS A 59 -11.19 5.91 -1.75
C HIS A 59 -9.79 5.94 -1.13
N ILE A 60 -8.98 4.92 -1.37
CA ILE A 60 -7.56 4.91 -0.99
C ILE A 60 -6.72 5.26 -2.21
N LEU A 61 -5.68 6.06 -2.01
CA LEU A 61 -4.65 6.36 -3.00
C LEU A 61 -3.27 6.07 -2.41
N SER A 62 -2.57 5.03 -2.86
CA SER A 62 -1.31 4.57 -2.23
C SER A 62 -0.22 4.23 -3.23
N ASN A 63 1.05 4.36 -2.81
CA ASN A 63 2.22 3.89 -3.58
C ASN A 63 2.59 2.42 -3.24
N GLY A 64 1.73 1.72 -2.50
CA GLY A 64 1.99 0.35 -2.05
C GLY A 64 1.66 -0.69 -3.12
N PHE A 65 2.29 -1.86 -3.02
CA PHE A 65 2.04 -3.00 -3.92
C PHE A 65 0.62 -3.55 -3.77
N SER A 66 -0.02 -3.90 -4.89
CA SER A 66 -1.44 -4.29 -4.93
C SER A 66 -1.78 -5.39 -3.95
N GLU A 67 -1.15 -6.55 -4.09
CA GLU A 67 -1.42 -7.71 -3.24
C GLU A 67 -1.32 -7.40 -1.73
N ILE A 68 -0.31 -6.62 -1.34
CA ILE A 68 -0.04 -6.29 0.05
C ILE A 68 -1.07 -5.28 0.59
N GLN A 69 -1.42 -4.27 -0.21
CA GLN A 69 -2.36 -3.23 0.21
C GLN A 69 -3.77 -3.80 0.38
N TYR A 70 -4.25 -4.62 -0.56
CA TYR A 70 -5.55 -5.29 -0.43
C TYR A 70 -5.59 -6.18 0.81
N LYS A 71 -4.56 -7.01 1.05
CA LYS A 71 -4.48 -7.87 2.25
C LYS A 71 -4.53 -7.05 3.55
N LYS A 72 -3.75 -5.97 3.66
CA LYS A 72 -3.73 -5.10 4.86
C LYS A 72 -5.09 -4.47 5.14
N ILE A 73 -5.75 -3.94 4.12
CA ILE A 73 -7.05 -3.26 4.25
C ILE A 73 -8.14 -4.26 4.65
N ASN A 74 -8.16 -5.44 4.04
CA ASN A 74 -9.08 -6.52 4.37
C ASN A 74 -8.86 -7.03 5.81
N ASN A 75 -7.62 -7.38 6.16
CA ASN A 75 -7.29 -7.93 7.47
C ASN A 75 -7.54 -6.93 8.62
N SER A 76 -7.41 -5.63 8.33
CA SER A 76 -7.70 -4.58 9.32
C SER A 76 -9.19 -4.20 9.40
N GLY A 77 -10.05 -4.86 8.61
CA GLY A 77 -11.48 -4.59 8.56
C GLY A 77 -11.85 -3.24 7.96
N LEU A 78 -10.95 -2.64 7.18
CA LEU A 78 -11.14 -1.31 6.61
C LEU A 78 -11.80 -1.32 5.22
N ALA A 79 -11.84 -2.47 4.55
CA ALA A 79 -12.31 -2.58 3.17
C ALA A 79 -13.73 -2.01 2.97
N ARG A 80 -14.63 -2.25 3.92
CA ARG A 80 -16.03 -1.75 3.91
C ARG A 80 -16.16 -0.22 3.80
N TYR A 81 -15.13 0.54 4.16
CA TYR A 81 -15.19 2.00 4.15
C TYR A 81 -14.90 2.58 2.77
N PHE A 82 -14.13 1.90 1.92
CA PHE A 82 -13.60 2.48 0.69
C PHE A 82 -14.21 1.83 -0.55
N ASP A 83 -14.69 2.64 -1.49
CA ASP A 83 -15.32 2.14 -2.72
C ASP A 83 -14.28 1.71 -3.76
N LYS A 84 -13.09 2.31 -3.72
CA LYS A 84 -11.95 1.97 -4.59
C LYS A 84 -10.63 2.10 -3.84
N ILE A 85 -9.67 1.26 -4.21
CA ILE A 85 -8.28 1.32 -3.79
C ILE A 85 -7.47 1.57 -5.06
N ILE A 86 -6.86 2.75 -5.18
CA ILE A 86 -6.10 3.20 -6.34
C ILE A 86 -4.61 3.12 -6.02
N LEU A 87 -3.88 2.30 -6.78
CA LEU A 87 -2.49 1.99 -6.47
C LEU A 87 -1.55 2.42 -7.59
N SER A 88 -0.37 2.93 -7.23
CA SER A 88 0.60 3.39 -8.21
C SER A 88 1.11 2.28 -9.12
N GLU A 89 1.09 1.03 -8.64
CA GLU A 89 1.40 -0.15 -9.45
C GLU A 89 0.43 -0.31 -10.63
N GLU A 90 -0.85 -0.04 -10.41
CA GLU A 90 -1.90 -0.09 -11.46
C GLU A 90 -1.84 1.13 -12.38
N ALA A 91 -1.43 2.28 -11.84
CA ALA A 91 -1.32 3.53 -12.59
C ALA A 91 0.01 3.65 -13.37
N GLY A 92 1.03 2.85 -13.05
CA GLY A 92 2.40 2.98 -13.56
C GLY A 92 3.13 4.26 -13.10
N ILE A 93 2.51 5.04 -12.20
CA ILE A 93 2.95 6.39 -11.82
C ILE A 93 2.86 6.53 -10.30
N ASN A 94 3.94 6.94 -9.64
CA ASN A 94 3.96 7.13 -8.19
C ASN A 94 3.56 8.56 -7.79
N LYS A 95 2.89 8.70 -6.64
CA LYS A 95 2.86 10.01 -5.94
C LYS A 95 4.30 10.41 -5.59
N PRO A 96 4.67 11.70 -5.68
CA PRO A 96 3.79 12.87 -5.81
C PRO A 96 3.50 13.32 -7.25
N HIS A 97 3.75 12.48 -8.26
CA HIS A 97 3.53 12.88 -9.66
C HIS A 97 2.06 13.27 -9.91
N PRO A 98 1.77 14.42 -10.55
CA PRO A 98 0.41 14.96 -10.69
C PRO A 98 -0.54 14.00 -11.41
N ASP A 99 -0.03 13.24 -12.38
CA ASP A 99 -0.84 12.28 -13.13
C ASP A 99 -1.40 11.15 -12.27
N MET A 100 -0.78 10.83 -11.13
CA MET A 100 -1.34 9.86 -10.20
C MET A 100 -2.68 10.35 -9.61
N PHE A 101 -2.79 11.65 -9.35
CA PHE A 101 -4.03 12.26 -8.86
C PHE A 101 -5.07 12.38 -9.98
N THR A 102 -4.64 12.74 -11.19
CA THR A 102 -5.52 12.74 -12.37
C THR A 102 -6.08 11.34 -12.67
N TYR A 103 -5.24 10.30 -12.58
CA TYR A 103 -5.66 8.91 -12.71
C TYR A 103 -6.69 8.52 -11.65
N ALA A 104 -6.46 8.90 -10.39
CA ALA A 104 -7.39 8.64 -9.29
C ALA A 104 -8.75 9.31 -9.49
N LEU A 105 -8.78 10.58 -9.90
CA LEU A 105 -10.02 11.33 -10.16
C LEU A 105 -10.84 10.67 -11.28
N LYS A 106 -10.20 10.29 -12.39
CA LYS A 106 -10.84 9.58 -13.49
C LYS A 106 -11.41 8.23 -13.03
N ASN A 107 -10.61 7.43 -12.32
CA ASN A 107 -11.04 6.10 -11.87
C ASN A 107 -12.19 6.16 -10.85
N THR A 108 -12.30 7.23 -10.08
CA THR A 108 -13.34 7.38 -9.06
C THR A 108 -14.56 8.17 -9.54
N ASN A 109 -14.57 8.63 -10.81
CA ASN A 109 -15.55 9.57 -11.33
C ASN A 109 -15.73 10.77 -10.38
N SER A 110 -14.60 11.31 -9.93
CA SER A 110 -14.54 12.48 -9.06
C SER A 110 -14.18 13.71 -9.87
N ARG A 111 -14.78 14.87 -9.54
CA ARG A 111 -14.48 16.14 -10.18
C ARG A 111 -13.21 16.73 -9.56
N ARG A 112 -12.47 17.51 -10.36
CA ARG A 112 -11.38 18.37 -9.86
C ARG A 112 -11.97 19.52 -9.04
#